data_AF-A0A0W1LIA0-F1
#
_entry.id   AF-A0A0W1LIA0-F1
#
_cell.length_a   1.000
_cell.length_b   1.000
_cell.length_c   1.000
_cell.angle_alpha   90.00
_cell.angle_beta   90.00
_cell.angle_gamma   90.00
#
_symmetry.space_group_name_H-M   'P 1'
#
loop_
_entity.id
_entity.type
_entity.pdbx_description
1 polymer ?
#
loop_
_entity_poly.entity_id
_entity_poly.type
_entity_poly.pdbx_seq_one_letter_code
_entity_poly.pdbx_strand_id
1 'polypeptide(L)'
;MNKFILTPLAITLSLTLSACGGSSSESSSGSSSSGGSTAQLQTIALQTLTRECGADSAYQADVVFHSDDGDAIGSVKTDAEGKFSGELPTGTKHVSVLGDVFDEEDGGYKQIITELDIENRTNLGTFYFNDFTGDCGCTEYNVDTTALSTIASDYTIYQSQGNEVSGSVNICPNDNKLYLTALSRYSVDAKAAVIDIPVNSSVITLTDEDFIHDGVEVPVQLDVDADYASTRGYIEADNTYRFVQYSGSEISSTLFVFPTVTEHNFYVQLDFMSDLMNVDGVDVEIQSYARSAIDSNGNYQLTTLPSVTDDLGFSLLQFTENSDSSFDFGNVDNRFARTIWGYSFLVDDAAESRFDWTIKAGISGQIPDLSFGSVFPEPTDEVILEELTVLLYGYAGNATDANSYTKLLDTISEGGHLTKPEFSNYVYTFVSAEIY
;
A
#
# COMPACT_ATOMS: atom_id res chain seq x y z
N MET A 1 -4.69 -7.13 -23.59
CA MET A 1 -4.09 -7.19 -22.24
C MET A 1 -4.06 -8.54 -21.51
N ASN A 2 -4.97 -9.51 -21.72
CA ASN A 2 -4.69 -10.92 -21.32
C ASN A 2 -3.37 -11.40 -21.95
N LYS A 3 -2.97 -10.85 -23.10
CA LYS A 3 -1.65 -11.07 -23.71
C LYS A 3 -0.43 -10.61 -22.87
N PHE A 4 -0.59 -9.65 -21.96
CA PHE A 4 0.50 -9.10 -21.13
C PHE A 4 0.45 -9.66 -19.70
N ILE A 5 -0.75 -9.84 -19.14
CA ILE A 5 -0.93 -10.45 -17.81
C ILE A 5 -0.63 -11.96 -17.85
N LEU A 6 -1.01 -12.63 -18.94
CA LEU A 6 -0.74 -14.05 -19.18
C LEU A 6 0.52 -14.25 -20.03
N THR A 7 1.53 -13.37 -19.91
CA THR A 7 2.84 -13.72 -20.43
C THR A 7 3.24 -14.98 -19.69
N PRO A 8 3.29 -16.16 -20.34
CA PRO A 8 3.59 -17.37 -19.62
C PRO A 8 4.97 -17.18 -19.03
N LEU A 9 5.11 -17.32 -17.70
CA LEU A 9 6.34 -17.90 -17.17
C LEU A 9 6.57 -19.13 -18.05
N ALA A 10 7.55 -19.08 -18.94
CA ALA A 10 7.63 -19.99 -20.08
C ALA A 10 8.02 -21.39 -19.61
N ILE A 11 7.07 -22.10 -19.01
CA ILE A 11 7.29 -23.40 -18.39
C ILE A 11 7.14 -24.46 -19.47
N THR A 12 8.22 -25.20 -19.71
CA THR A 12 8.22 -26.35 -20.62
C THR A 12 7.66 -27.60 -19.90
N LEU A 13 6.38 -27.58 -19.53
CA LEU A 13 5.75 -28.74 -18.88
C LEU A 13 5.26 -29.76 -19.92
N SER A 14 6.05 -30.81 -20.11
CA SER A 14 5.65 -32.04 -20.80
C SER A 14 4.75 -32.88 -19.89
N LEU A 15 3.50 -32.48 -19.68
CA LEU A 15 2.52 -33.31 -18.97
C LEU A 15 1.57 -33.99 -19.95
N THR A 16 1.77 -35.29 -20.13
CA THR A 16 0.82 -36.19 -20.80
C THR A 16 -0.45 -36.33 -19.96
N LEU A 17 -1.50 -35.60 -20.29
CA LEU A 17 -2.84 -35.82 -19.73
C LEU A 17 -3.61 -36.86 -20.56
N SER A 18 -3.78 -38.05 -20.00
CA SER A 18 -4.68 -39.07 -20.51
C SER A 18 -6.11 -38.89 -19.96
N ALA A 19 -7.00 -38.51 -20.88
CA ALA A 19 -8.37 -38.97 -21.08
C ALA A 19 -9.52 -38.62 -20.09
N CYS A 20 -10.55 -38.04 -20.73
CA CYS A 20 -11.98 -38.39 -20.73
C CYS A 20 -12.90 -38.06 -19.54
N GLY A 21 -13.86 -37.17 -19.82
CA GLY A 21 -15.18 -37.16 -19.17
C GLY A 21 -16.09 -36.07 -19.72
N GLY A 22 -16.70 -36.28 -20.88
CA GLY A 22 -17.67 -35.35 -21.47
C GLY A 22 -19.11 -35.55 -21.00
N SER A 23 -19.94 -34.52 -21.14
CA SER A 23 -21.32 -34.61 -21.68
C SER A 23 -21.97 -33.22 -21.81
N SER A 24 -22.50 -32.98 -23.01
CA SER A 24 -23.32 -31.86 -23.48
C SER A 24 -24.77 -31.88 -23.01
N SER A 25 -25.43 -30.70 -22.90
CA SER A 25 -26.69 -30.41 -23.61
C SER A 25 -27.22 -28.98 -23.40
N GLU A 26 -27.32 -28.26 -24.52
CA GLU A 26 -28.36 -27.36 -25.05
C GLU A 26 -29.18 -26.38 -24.20
N SER A 27 -29.29 -25.21 -24.81
CA SER A 27 -30.04 -23.98 -24.55
C SER A 27 -31.56 -24.11 -24.41
N SER A 28 -32.15 -23.25 -23.59
CA SER A 28 -33.52 -22.77 -23.78
C SER A 28 -33.58 -21.25 -23.61
N SER A 29 -33.91 -20.57 -24.72
CA SER A 29 -34.26 -19.16 -24.80
C SER A 29 -35.55 -18.86 -24.04
N GLY A 30 -35.47 -18.02 -23.01
CA GLY A 30 -36.60 -17.45 -22.30
C GLY A 30 -36.62 -15.93 -22.45
N SER A 31 -37.34 -15.42 -23.45
CA SER A 31 -37.66 -14.00 -23.54
C SER A 31 -38.66 -13.62 -22.44
N SER A 32 -38.28 -12.71 -21.55
CA SER A 32 -39.24 -12.03 -20.67
C SER A 32 -38.90 -10.55 -20.50
N SER A 33 -39.73 -9.74 -21.17
CA SER A 33 -40.25 -8.43 -20.80
C SER A 33 -39.34 -7.44 -20.07
N SER A 34 -38.97 -6.41 -20.83
CA SER A 34 -38.54 -5.09 -20.39
C SER A 34 -39.51 -4.45 -19.38
N GLY A 35 -39.19 -4.55 -18.10
CA GLY A 35 -39.65 -3.62 -17.07
C GLY A 35 -38.63 -2.48 -16.98
N GLY A 36 -38.98 -1.31 -17.53
CA GLY A 36 -38.15 -0.11 -17.43
C GLY A 36 -38.04 0.37 -15.98
N SER A 37 -37.06 -0.17 -15.26
CA SER A 37 -36.45 0.53 -14.14
C SER A 37 -35.58 1.61 -14.76
N THR A 38 -35.89 2.88 -14.50
CA THR A 38 -34.91 3.96 -14.68
C THR A 38 -33.76 3.66 -13.72
N ALA A 39 -32.78 2.89 -14.18
CA ALA A 39 -31.57 2.61 -13.42
C ALA A 39 -30.96 3.95 -13.05
N GLN A 40 -30.89 4.23 -11.75
CA GLN A 40 -30.21 5.41 -11.25
C GLN A 40 -28.75 5.27 -11.68
N LEU A 41 -28.24 6.22 -12.48
CA LEU A 41 -26.85 6.21 -12.91
C LEU A 41 -25.96 6.34 -11.67
N GLN A 42 -25.02 5.42 -11.53
CA GLN A 42 -24.03 5.47 -10.45
C GLN A 42 -23.19 6.73 -10.64
N THR A 43 -22.97 7.47 -9.56
CA THR A 43 -22.04 8.61 -9.51
C THR A 43 -20.84 8.19 -8.67
N ILE A 44 -19.65 8.56 -9.13
CA ILE A 44 -18.40 8.39 -8.37
C ILE A 44 -17.68 9.71 -8.21
N ALA A 45 -16.84 9.79 -7.18
CA ALA A 45 -15.82 10.81 -7.02
C ALA A 45 -14.42 10.19 -6.93
N LEU A 46 -13.42 10.89 -7.45
CA LEU A 46 -12.00 10.58 -7.27
C LEU A 46 -11.16 11.85 -7.32
N GLN A 47 -9.94 11.75 -6.78
CA GLN A 47 -8.93 12.80 -6.78
C GLN A 47 -7.62 12.22 -7.34
N THR A 48 -6.90 13.02 -8.12
CA THR A 48 -5.59 12.69 -8.66
C THR A 48 -4.59 13.74 -8.21
N LEU A 49 -3.48 13.29 -7.63
CA LEU A 49 -2.43 14.16 -7.10
C LEU A 49 -1.07 13.68 -7.60
N THR A 50 -0.19 14.62 -7.90
CA THR A 50 1.24 14.34 -8.00
C THR A 50 1.81 14.37 -6.59
N ARG A 51 2.62 13.37 -6.24
CA ARG A 51 3.34 13.32 -4.98
C ARG A 51 4.84 13.51 -5.21
N GLU A 52 5.40 14.49 -4.54
CA GLU A 52 6.83 14.78 -4.54
C GLU A 52 7.21 15.20 -3.13
N CYS A 53 8.20 14.53 -2.52
CA CYS A 53 8.80 14.98 -1.26
C CYS A 53 7.81 15.16 -0.10
N GLY A 54 6.81 14.28 -0.02
CA GLY A 54 5.74 14.34 0.98
C GLY A 54 4.73 15.49 0.76
N ALA A 55 4.85 16.25 -0.32
CA ALA A 55 3.87 17.22 -0.79
C ALA A 55 2.93 16.57 -1.81
N ASP A 56 1.67 16.94 -1.76
CA ASP A 56 0.69 16.57 -2.78
C ASP A 56 0.27 17.83 -3.56
N SER A 57 0.27 17.74 -4.89
CA SER A 57 -0.20 18.81 -5.78
C SER A 57 -1.24 18.27 -6.76
N ALA A 58 -2.16 19.12 -7.22
CA ALA A 58 -3.21 18.71 -8.16
C ALA A 58 -2.62 18.21 -9.48
N TYR A 59 -3.06 17.04 -9.93
CA TYR A 59 -2.62 16.43 -11.18
C TYR A 59 -3.82 16.14 -12.09
N GLN A 60 -3.77 16.56 -13.35
CA GLN A 60 -4.82 16.25 -14.32
C GLN A 60 -4.53 14.91 -15.01
N ALA A 61 -5.26 13.87 -14.62
CA ALA A 61 -5.11 12.51 -15.13
C ALA A 61 -6.19 12.15 -16.15
N ASP A 62 -5.94 11.11 -16.95
CA ASP A 62 -6.96 10.47 -17.74
C ASP A 62 -7.69 9.39 -16.92
N VAL A 63 -9.01 9.32 -17.07
CA VAL A 63 -9.88 8.32 -16.43
C VAL A 63 -10.59 7.55 -17.52
N VAL A 64 -10.45 6.23 -17.52
CA VAL A 64 -11.08 5.30 -18.47
C VAL A 64 -12.12 4.46 -17.74
N PHE A 65 -13.31 4.38 -18.31
CA PHE A 65 -14.41 3.54 -17.83
C PHE A 65 -14.46 2.26 -18.64
N HIS A 66 -14.53 1.12 -17.95
CA HIS A 66 -14.53 -0.20 -18.57
C HIS A 66 -15.84 -0.93 -18.31
N SER A 67 -16.30 -1.71 -19.30
CA SER A 67 -17.38 -2.70 -19.12
C SER A 67 -16.90 -3.89 -18.29
N ASP A 68 -17.82 -4.79 -17.91
CA ASP A 68 -17.51 -6.05 -17.22
C ASP A 68 -16.51 -6.94 -17.99
N ASP A 69 -16.56 -6.91 -19.33
CA ASP A 69 -15.63 -7.64 -20.20
C ASP A 69 -14.26 -6.94 -20.35
N GLY A 70 -14.09 -5.73 -19.81
CA GLY A 70 -12.86 -4.95 -19.86
C GLY A 70 -12.78 -3.89 -20.97
N ASP A 71 -13.75 -3.86 -21.90
CA ASP A 71 -13.78 -2.91 -23.01
C ASP A 71 -13.88 -1.44 -22.53
N ALA A 72 -13.10 -0.55 -23.13
CA ALA A 72 -13.24 0.90 -22.91
C ALA A 72 -14.60 1.39 -23.46
N ILE A 73 -15.47 1.84 -22.57
CA ILE A 73 -16.79 2.38 -22.92
C ILE A 73 -16.86 3.91 -22.85
N GLY A 74 -15.81 4.55 -22.36
CA GLY A 74 -15.65 6.01 -22.35
C GLY A 74 -14.42 6.44 -21.59
N SER A 75 -14.05 7.72 -21.73
CA SER A 75 -12.99 8.34 -20.95
C SER A 75 -13.27 9.82 -20.70
N VAL A 76 -12.66 10.34 -19.64
CA VAL A 76 -12.67 11.76 -19.24
C VAL A 76 -11.31 12.14 -18.69
N LYS A 77 -11.07 13.43 -18.49
CA LYS A 77 -9.94 13.92 -17.69
C LYS A 77 -10.46 14.47 -16.38
N THR A 78 -9.66 14.36 -15.32
CA THR A 78 -9.92 15.14 -14.11
C THR A 78 -9.80 16.64 -14.39
N ASP A 79 -10.36 17.49 -13.52
CA ASP A 79 -10.27 18.94 -13.66
C ASP A 79 -8.87 19.50 -13.29
N ALA A 80 -8.72 20.82 -13.29
CA ALA A 80 -7.44 21.47 -12.97
C ALA A 80 -7.01 21.27 -11.51
N GLU A 81 -7.96 20.94 -10.63
CA GLU A 81 -7.73 20.58 -9.25
C GLU A 81 -7.51 19.07 -9.07
N GLY A 82 -7.45 18.30 -10.16
CA GLY A 82 -7.28 16.85 -10.17
C GLY A 82 -8.51 16.08 -9.73
N LYS A 83 -9.70 16.68 -9.78
CA LYS A 83 -10.95 16.05 -9.32
C LYS A 83 -11.78 15.53 -10.48
N PHE A 84 -12.46 14.42 -10.24
CA PHE A 84 -13.61 14.00 -11.04
C PHE A 84 -14.77 13.66 -10.11
N SER A 85 -15.96 14.17 -10.44
CA SER A 85 -17.20 13.83 -9.78
C SER A 85 -18.32 13.86 -10.81
N GLY A 86 -18.93 12.72 -11.09
CA GLY A 86 -19.90 12.63 -12.17
C GLY A 86 -20.58 11.28 -12.32
N GLU A 87 -21.63 11.27 -13.12
CA GLU A 87 -22.34 10.04 -13.51
C GLU A 87 -21.44 9.18 -14.41
N LEU A 88 -21.47 7.87 -14.16
CA LEU A 88 -20.74 6.89 -14.95
C LEU A 88 -21.48 6.54 -16.25
N PRO A 89 -20.74 6.27 -17.35
CA PRO A 89 -21.33 5.63 -18.53
C PRO A 89 -22.09 4.35 -18.15
N THR A 90 -23.23 4.12 -18.80
CA THR A 90 -24.02 2.89 -18.56
C THR A 90 -23.17 1.66 -18.87
N GLY A 91 -23.15 0.70 -17.94
CA GLY A 91 -22.36 -0.53 -18.06
C GLY A 91 -20.94 -0.44 -17.49
N THR A 92 -20.57 0.67 -16.83
CA THR A 92 -19.27 0.77 -16.15
C THR A 92 -19.19 -0.23 -15.00
N LYS A 93 -18.13 -1.06 -15.01
CA LYS A 93 -17.79 -2.03 -13.96
C LYS A 93 -16.43 -1.77 -13.34
N HIS A 94 -15.46 -1.29 -14.12
CA HIS A 94 -14.11 -0.97 -13.66
C HIS A 94 -13.70 0.45 -14.07
N VAL A 95 -12.74 1.01 -13.36
CA VAL A 95 -12.18 2.34 -13.64
C VAL A 95 -10.67 2.25 -13.63
N SER A 96 -10.03 2.80 -14.65
CA SER A 96 -8.58 2.99 -14.69
C SER A 96 -8.24 4.47 -14.71
N VAL A 97 -7.25 4.86 -13.92
CA VAL A 97 -6.70 6.22 -13.89
C VAL A 97 -5.25 6.14 -14.36
N LEU A 98 -4.92 6.95 -15.37
CA LEU A 98 -3.62 6.94 -16.03
C LEU A 98 -2.93 8.28 -15.81
N GLY A 99 -1.66 8.20 -15.42
CA GLY A 99 -0.80 9.36 -15.19
C GLY A 99 0.62 9.09 -15.63
N ASP A 100 1.37 10.18 -15.75
CA ASP A 100 2.81 10.17 -15.88
C ASP A 100 3.43 10.13 -14.49
N VAL A 101 4.45 9.30 -14.34
CA VAL A 101 5.30 9.28 -13.16
C VAL A 101 6.73 9.51 -13.60
N PHE A 102 7.55 10.01 -12.68
CA PHE A 102 8.97 10.15 -12.86
C PHE A 102 9.71 9.52 -11.69
N ASP A 103 10.60 8.59 -12.01
CA ASP A 103 11.54 7.98 -11.07
C ASP A 103 12.97 8.47 -11.34
N GLU A 104 13.80 8.56 -10.29
CA GLU A 104 15.18 9.02 -10.44
C GLU A 104 16.05 8.04 -11.24
N GLU A 105 15.80 6.74 -11.11
CA GLU A 105 16.55 5.67 -11.77
C GLU A 105 15.98 5.37 -13.15
N ASP A 106 14.65 5.29 -13.26
CA ASP A 106 13.96 4.84 -14.49
C ASP A 106 13.45 5.98 -15.38
N GLY A 107 13.55 7.22 -14.93
CA GLY A 107 13.03 8.38 -15.64
C GLY A 107 11.49 8.39 -15.73
N GLY A 108 10.98 9.01 -16.80
CA GLY A 108 9.54 9.24 -16.97
C GLY A 108 8.83 8.07 -17.66
N TYR A 109 7.79 7.52 -17.03
CA TYR A 109 6.98 6.43 -17.59
C TYR A 109 5.48 6.59 -17.28
N LYS A 110 4.65 5.76 -17.92
CA LYS A 110 3.21 5.74 -17.67
C LYS A 110 2.88 4.80 -16.52
N GLN A 111 2.11 5.30 -15.55
CA GLN A 111 1.51 4.48 -14.51
C GLN A 111 0.00 4.39 -14.74
N ILE A 112 -0.52 3.17 -14.66
CA ILE A 112 -1.93 2.85 -14.76
C ILE A 112 -2.38 2.30 -13.42
N ILE A 113 -3.49 2.81 -12.87
CA ILE A 113 -4.08 2.31 -11.64
C ILE A 113 -5.54 1.96 -11.90
N THR A 114 -5.88 0.68 -11.83
CA THR A 114 -7.23 0.16 -12.06
C THR A 114 -7.88 -0.27 -10.75
N GLU A 115 -9.11 0.16 -10.53
CA GLU A 115 -10.01 -0.40 -9.51
C GLU A 115 -11.03 -1.31 -10.20
N LEU A 116 -10.98 -2.61 -9.91
CA LEU A 116 -11.95 -3.57 -10.41
C LEU A 116 -13.22 -3.58 -9.55
N ASP A 117 -14.36 -3.79 -10.20
CA ASP A 117 -15.68 -3.91 -9.58
C ASP A 117 -15.98 -2.74 -8.63
N ILE A 118 -16.22 -1.59 -9.24
CA ILE A 118 -16.58 -0.37 -8.50
C ILE A 118 -18.07 -0.32 -8.16
N GLU A 119 -18.83 -1.40 -8.32
CA GLU A 119 -20.24 -1.40 -7.98
C GLU A 119 -20.45 -1.01 -6.52
N ASN A 120 -21.46 -0.17 -6.29
CA ASN A 120 -21.81 0.36 -4.97
C ASN A 120 -20.75 1.27 -4.32
N ARG A 121 -19.65 1.60 -5.03
CA ARG A 121 -18.71 2.63 -4.60
C ARG A 121 -19.23 4.01 -5.00
N THR A 122 -19.03 4.97 -4.10
CA THR A 122 -19.31 6.39 -4.38
C THR A 122 -18.04 7.23 -4.37
N ASN A 123 -16.96 6.73 -3.76
CA ASN A 123 -15.68 7.42 -3.67
C ASN A 123 -14.52 6.44 -3.90
N LEU A 124 -13.80 6.61 -5.02
CA LEU A 124 -12.63 5.80 -5.34
C LEU A 124 -11.35 6.31 -4.64
N GLY A 125 -11.43 7.45 -3.94
CA GLY A 125 -10.34 8.01 -3.16
C GLY A 125 -9.33 8.78 -4.02
N THR A 126 -8.11 8.84 -3.51
CA THR A 126 -7.00 9.57 -4.15
C THR A 126 -6.06 8.61 -4.86
N PHE A 127 -5.74 8.94 -6.10
CA PHE A 127 -4.74 8.29 -6.92
C PHE A 127 -3.49 9.19 -6.95
N TYR A 128 -2.34 8.60 -6.66
CA TYR A 128 -1.07 9.30 -6.55
C TYR A 128 -0.16 8.89 -7.70
N PHE A 129 0.45 9.88 -8.32
CA PHE A 129 1.48 9.71 -9.34
C PHE A 129 2.75 10.38 -8.83
N ASN A 130 3.83 9.62 -8.66
CA ASN A 130 5.07 10.17 -8.12
C ASN A 130 5.82 10.99 -9.18
N ASP A 131 6.42 12.10 -8.77
CA ASP A 131 7.30 12.91 -9.60
C ASP A 131 8.58 13.21 -8.83
N PHE A 132 9.60 12.36 -9.00
CA PHE A 132 10.90 12.49 -8.35
C PHE A 132 11.89 13.30 -9.20
N THR A 133 11.46 14.42 -9.80
CA THR A 133 12.33 15.28 -10.63
C THR A 133 13.11 16.32 -9.82
N GLY A 134 12.68 16.66 -8.61
CA GLY A 134 13.27 17.72 -7.78
C GLY A 134 14.07 17.22 -6.57
N ASP A 135 15.09 18.01 -6.18
CA ASP A 135 15.58 17.97 -4.81
C ASP A 135 14.46 18.51 -3.92
N CYS A 136 14.03 17.74 -2.91
CA CYS A 136 12.93 18.02 -2.00
C CYS A 136 13.02 19.36 -1.24
N GLY A 137 14.04 20.17 -1.51
CA GLY A 137 14.28 21.47 -0.90
C GLY A 137 14.50 21.34 0.60
N CYS A 138 14.84 20.14 1.07
CA CYS A 138 15.07 19.90 2.47
C CYS A 138 16.35 20.64 2.87
N THR A 139 16.28 21.34 3.99
CA THR A 139 17.36 22.18 4.48
C THR A 139 17.93 21.59 5.75
N GLU A 140 19.25 21.65 5.86
CA GLU A 140 19.94 21.18 7.06
C GLU A 140 19.77 22.20 8.20
N TYR A 141 19.26 21.74 9.33
CA TYR A 141 19.21 22.47 10.58
C TYR A 141 20.24 21.90 11.54
N ASN A 142 21.06 22.76 12.14
CA ASN A 142 21.94 22.36 13.23
C ASN A 142 21.11 22.12 14.49
N VAL A 143 21.38 21.02 15.17
CA VAL A 143 20.78 20.69 16.46
C VAL A 143 21.76 21.06 17.57
N ASP A 144 21.45 22.12 18.29
CA ASP A 144 22.23 22.56 19.45
C ASP A 144 21.75 21.86 20.71
N THR A 145 22.57 20.92 21.19
CA THR A 145 22.33 20.14 22.40
C THR A 145 23.05 20.69 23.63
N THR A 146 23.71 21.86 23.54
CA THR A 146 24.55 22.38 24.62
C THR A 146 23.78 22.79 25.88
N ALA A 147 22.47 23.03 25.76
CA ALA A 147 21.58 23.34 26.87
C ALA A 147 20.98 22.11 27.55
N LEU A 148 21.21 20.90 27.01
CA LEU A 148 20.80 19.65 27.65
C LEU A 148 21.69 19.32 28.85
N SER A 149 21.09 18.72 29.88
CA SER A 149 21.83 18.25 31.05
C SER A 149 21.61 16.77 31.28
N THR A 150 20.44 16.38 31.79
CA THR A 150 20.10 15.00 32.12
C THR A 150 19.94 14.16 30.85
N ILE A 151 19.30 14.75 29.83
CA ILE A 151 19.11 14.06 28.55
C ILE A 151 20.46 13.79 27.89
N ALA A 152 21.37 14.76 27.89
CA ALA A 152 22.70 14.59 27.29
C ALA A 152 23.60 13.58 28.01
N SER A 153 23.44 13.36 29.32
CA SER A 153 24.29 12.43 30.08
C SER A 153 23.80 10.98 30.04
N ASP A 154 22.47 10.78 30.04
CA ASP A 154 21.86 9.49 30.31
C ASP A 154 21.07 8.90 29.13
N TYR A 155 20.83 9.69 28.08
CA TYR A 155 20.02 9.30 26.93
C TYR A 155 20.77 9.48 25.60
N THR A 156 20.34 8.71 24.60
CA THR A 156 20.63 8.93 23.19
C THR A 156 19.39 9.48 22.51
N ILE A 157 19.54 10.52 21.70
CA ILE A 157 18.42 11.17 20.99
C ILE A 157 18.34 10.61 19.58
N TYR A 158 17.14 10.20 19.19
CA TYR A 158 16.79 9.65 17.89
C TYR A 158 15.73 10.52 17.22
N GLN A 159 15.80 10.59 15.89
CA GLN A 159 14.75 11.13 15.05
C GLN A 159 13.56 10.17 14.97
N SER A 160 12.45 10.64 14.43
CA SER A 160 11.18 9.89 14.36
C SER A 160 11.25 8.50 13.71
N GLN A 161 12.25 8.23 12.87
CA GLN A 161 12.46 6.96 12.16
C GLN A 161 13.64 6.13 12.72
N GLY A 162 14.16 6.50 13.90
CA GLY A 162 15.19 5.72 14.60
C GLY A 162 16.65 6.10 14.31
N ASN A 163 16.90 7.11 13.46
CA ASN A 163 18.26 7.62 13.23
C ASN A 163 18.73 8.46 14.41
N GLU A 164 19.92 8.17 14.96
CA GLU A 164 20.52 9.00 16.02
C GLU A 164 20.77 10.44 15.52
N VAL A 165 20.53 11.42 16.39
CA VAL A 165 20.82 12.83 16.09
C VAL A 165 22.30 13.11 16.33
N SER A 166 23.07 13.27 15.26
CA SER A 166 24.53 13.50 15.30
C SER A 166 24.97 14.96 15.08
N GLY A 167 24.09 15.92 15.34
CA GLY A 167 24.39 17.36 15.31
C GLY A 167 23.62 18.17 14.26
N SER A 168 23.01 17.52 13.26
CA SER A 168 22.10 18.16 12.31
C SER A 168 20.93 17.23 11.95
N VAL A 169 19.87 17.83 11.41
CA VAL A 169 18.70 17.15 10.85
C VAL A 169 18.27 17.84 9.57
N ASN A 170 17.73 17.07 8.62
CA ASN A 170 17.15 17.63 7.40
C ASN A 170 15.66 17.88 7.61
N ILE A 171 15.21 19.10 7.34
CA ILE A 171 13.81 19.51 7.46
C ILE A 171 13.31 19.89 6.08
N CYS A 172 12.24 19.24 5.64
CA CYS A 172 11.65 19.50 4.33
C CYS A 172 10.61 20.63 4.42
N PRO A 173 10.28 21.33 3.30
CA PRO A 173 9.42 22.51 3.34
C PRO A 173 8.04 22.31 3.98
N ASN A 174 7.52 21.08 3.98
CA ASN A 174 6.23 20.74 4.58
C ASN A 174 6.31 20.30 6.04
N ASP A 175 7.52 20.13 6.59
CA ASP A 175 7.72 19.79 7.99
C ASP A 175 7.63 21.05 8.85
N ASN A 176 6.57 21.15 9.64
CA ASN A 176 6.41 22.22 10.64
C ASN A 176 6.93 21.82 12.03
N LYS A 177 7.21 20.53 12.23
CA LYS A 177 7.61 19.95 13.51
C LYS A 177 8.72 18.92 13.34
N LEU A 178 9.63 18.90 14.33
CA LEU A 178 10.61 17.85 14.53
C LEU A 178 10.18 16.96 15.70
N TYR A 179 10.07 15.66 15.43
CA TYR A 179 9.72 14.65 16.42
C TYR A 179 10.97 13.88 16.84
N LEU A 180 11.29 13.91 18.14
CA LEU A 180 12.48 13.28 18.70
C LEU A 180 12.10 12.30 19.80
N THR A 181 12.90 11.24 19.93
CA THR A 181 12.85 10.28 21.04
C THR A 181 14.19 10.28 21.76
N ALA A 182 14.21 10.45 23.07
CA ALA A 182 15.36 10.20 23.91
C ALA A 182 15.20 8.83 24.57
N LEU A 183 16.12 7.90 24.32
CA LEU A 183 16.15 6.58 24.95
C LEU A 183 17.30 6.53 25.96
N SER A 184 17.01 6.10 27.18
CA SER A 184 18.04 5.92 28.21
C SER A 184 19.06 4.85 27.78
N ARG A 185 20.30 4.94 28.29
CA ARG A 185 21.41 4.03 27.94
C ARG A 185 21.08 2.52 28.00
N TYR A 186 20.13 2.13 28.85
CA TYR A 186 19.73 0.73 29.03
C TYR A 186 18.30 0.45 28.53
N SER A 187 17.69 1.39 27.80
CA SER A 187 16.33 1.30 27.26
C SER A 187 15.29 0.92 28.32
N VAL A 188 15.44 1.47 29.54
CA VAL A 188 14.50 1.27 30.66
C VAL A 188 13.56 2.46 30.85
N ASP A 189 13.86 3.56 30.17
CA ASP A 189 13.11 4.81 30.17
C ASP A 189 13.26 5.49 28.80
N ALA A 190 12.20 6.16 28.37
CA ALA A 190 12.12 6.87 27.11
C ALA A 190 11.34 8.17 27.29
N LYS A 191 11.73 9.21 26.56
CA LYS A 191 11.03 10.49 26.51
C LYS A 191 10.89 10.95 25.06
N ALA A 192 9.87 11.73 24.76
CA ALA A 192 9.71 12.34 23.45
C ALA A 192 9.64 13.87 23.54
N ALA A 193 10.08 14.51 22.46
CA ALA A 193 9.96 15.94 22.21
C ALA A 193 9.27 16.18 20.87
N VAL A 194 8.44 17.22 20.82
CA VAL A 194 7.78 17.71 19.61
C VAL A 194 8.14 19.18 19.47
N ILE A 195 9.09 19.48 18.60
CA ILE A 195 9.69 20.80 18.46
C ILE A 195 9.10 21.50 17.26
N ASP A 196 8.59 22.72 17.42
CA ASP A 196 8.22 23.56 16.28
C ASP A 196 9.48 24.02 15.54
N ILE A 197 9.51 23.90 14.21
CA ILE A 197 10.66 24.30 13.40
C ILE A 197 10.80 25.83 13.40
N PRO A 198 11.99 26.38 13.73
CA PRO A 198 12.18 27.81 13.78
C PRO A 198 12.18 28.46 12.39
N VAL A 199 11.33 29.47 12.19
CA VAL A 199 11.16 30.13 10.87
C VAL A 199 12.33 31.06 10.48
N ASN A 200 13.09 31.56 11.45
CA ASN A 200 14.13 32.59 11.23
C ASN A 200 15.54 32.15 11.66
N SER A 201 15.76 30.84 11.82
CA SER A 201 17.02 30.27 12.29
C SER A 201 17.20 28.89 11.69
N SER A 202 18.41 28.52 11.27
CA SER A 202 18.76 27.13 10.91
C SER A 202 19.35 26.36 12.10
N VAL A 203 19.06 26.81 13.32
CA VAL A 203 19.50 26.18 14.57
C VAL A 203 18.28 25.86 15.42
N ILE A 204 18.15 24.58 15.79
CA ILE A 204 17.17 24.05 16.73
C ILE A 204 17.90 23.81 18.05
N THR A 205 17.59 24.62 19.07
CA THR A 205 18.16 24.44 20.42
C THR A 205 17.27 23.49 21.21
N LEU A 206 17.87 22.42 21.74
CA LEU A 206 17.19 21.46 22.60
C LEU A 206 17.54 21.68 24.07
N THR A 207 16.54 21.56 24.93
CA THR A 207 16.62 21.66 26.38
C THR A 207 15.96 20.44 27.03
N ASP A 208 16.31 20.14 28.28
CA ASP A 208 15.66 19.03 29.01
C ASP A 208 14.13 19.26 29.14
N GLU A 209 13.69 20.52 29.11
CA GLU A 209 12.28 20.93 29.17
C GLU A 209 11.50 20.65 27.88
N ASP A 210 12.17 20.29 26.78
CA ASP A 210 11.48 19.90 25.55
C ASP A 210 11.02 18.43 25.57
N PHE A 211 11.68 17.60 26.40
CA PHE A 211 11.41 16.15 26.51
C PHE A 211 10.37 15.85 27.60
N ILE A 212 9.16 16.40 27.43
CA ILE A 212 8.08 16.35 28.44
C ILE A 212 7.16 15.13 28.32
N HIS A 213 7.28 14.36 27.23
CA HIS A 213 6.40 13.24 26.96
C HIS A 213 7.04 11.95 27.45
N ASP A 214 6.59 11.44 28.59
CA ASP A 214 7.08 10.17 29.12
C ASP A 214 6.64 8.99 28.24
N GLY A 215 7.59 8.10 27.96
CA GLY A 215 7.35 6.86 27.24
C GLY A 215 6.63 5.84 28.10
N VAL A 216 5.66 5.16 27.51
CA VAL A 216 4.99 4.01 28.12
C VAL A 216 5.57 2.76 27.49
N GLU A 217 6.12 1.88 28.33
CA GLU A 217 6.69 0.60 27.91
C GLU A 217 5.63 -0.28 27.25
N VAL A 218 6.00 -0.91 26.13
CA VAL A 218 5.18 -1.86 25.39
C VAL A 218 5.88 -3.22 25.45
N PRO A 219 5.29 -4.22 26.14
CA PRO A 219 5.87 -5.55 26.20
C PRO A 219 6.03 -6.13 24.80
N VAL A 220 7.24 -6.56 24.43
CA VAL A 220 7.49 -7.21 23.15
C VAL A 220 6.90 -8.62 23.17
N GLN A 221 5.97 -8.91 22.26
CA GLN A 221 5.42 -10.24 22.02
C GLN A 221 5.55 -10.51 20.53
N LEU A 222 6.40 -11.46 20.16
CA LEU A 222 6.58 -11.88 18.77
C LEU A 222 5.78 -13.15 18.49
N ASP A 223 5.18 -13.21 17.31
CA ASP A 223 4.72 -14.48 16.75
C ASP A 223 5.93 -15.37 16.44
N VAL A 224 5.73 -16.68 16.28
CA VAL A 224 6.82 -17.63 16.06
C VAL A 224 7.61 -17.35 14.78
N ASP A 225 6.95 -16.80 13.78
CA ASP A 225 7.52 -16.49 12.47
C ASP A 225 7.93 -15.01 12.33
N ALA A 226 7.81 -14.20 13.39
CA ALA A 226 8.12 -12.77 13.32
C ALA A 226 9.61 -12.48 13.54
N ASP A 227 10.24 -11.79 12.59
CA ASP A 227 11.65 -11.37 12.70
C ASP A 227 11.83 -10.13 13.57
N TYR A 228 10.89 -9.20 13.50
CA TYR A 228 10.96 -7.99 14.31
C TYR A 228 9.59 -7.43 14.66
N ALA A 229 9.60 -6.67 15.73
CA ALA A 229 8.50 -5.86 16.20
C ALA A 229 8.83 -4.37 16.11
N SER A 230 7.79 -3.55 16.02
CA SER A 230 7.91 -2.10 16.01
C SER A 230 6.76 -1.44 16.75
N THR A 231 7.03 -0.35 17.48
CA THR A 231 6.01 0.58 17.95
C THR A 231 6.00 1.83 17.10
N ARG A 232 4.81 2.38 16.84
CA ARG A 232 4.61 3.56 15.99
C ARG A 232 3.49 4.44 16.56
N GLY A 233 3.70 5.75 16.63
CA GLY A 233 2.66 6.73 16.95
C GLY A 233 2.15 7.40 15.68
N TYR A 234 0.86 7.34 15.39
CA TYR A 234 0.28 8.00 14.23
C TYR A 234 -0.14 9.43 14.57
N ILE A 235 0.39 10.40 13.82
CA ILE A 235 0.04 11.81 13.96
C ILE A 235 -0.97 12.18 12.89
N GLU A 236 -2.24 12.35 13.29
CA GLU A 236 -3.34 12.63 12.37
C GLU A 236 -3.12 13.90 11.55
N ALA A 237 -2.62 14.97 12.17
CA ALA A 237 -2.36 16.25 11.52
C ALA A 237 -1.32 16.16 10.39
N ASP A 238 -0.38 15.21 10.51
CA ASP A 238 0.70 14.99 9.56
C ASP A 238 0.39 13.80 8.61
N ASN A 239 -0.68 13.05 8.88
CA ASN A 239 -1.05 11.81 8.19
C ASN A 239 0.13 10.81 8.09
N THR A 240 0.94 10.68 9.15
CA THR A 240 2.15 9.86 9.13
C THR A 240 2.48 9.21 10.47
N TYR A 241 3.28 8.14 10.42
CA TYR A 241 3.83 7.49 11.61
C TYR A 241 5.10 8.21 12.07
N ARG A 242 5.20 8.42 13.39
CA ARG A 242 6.34 8.98 14.11
C ARG A 242 6.73 8.07 15.27
N PHE A 243 7.86 8.36 15.89
CA PHE A 243 8.39 7.62 17.05
C PHE A 243 8.56 6.13 16.78
N VAL A 244 8.96 5.79 15.55
CA VAL A 244 9.14 4.42 15.10
C VAL A 244 10.36 3.83 15.81
N GLN A 245 10.11 2.75 16.55
CA GLN A 245 11.14 1.98 17.24
C GLN A 245 11.08 0.54 16.77
N TYR A 246 12.19 -0.18 16.83
CA TYR A 246 12.31 -1.56 16.36
C TYR A 246 12.95 -2.44 17.43
N SER A 247 12.50 -3.69 17.50
CA SER A 247 13.10 -4.75 18.30
C SER A 247 13.16 -6.02 17.45
N GLY A 248 14.35 -6.58 17.27
CA GLY A 248 14.51 -7.85 16.56
C GLY A 248 14.17 -9.04 17.45
N SER A 249 13.94 -10.20 16.82
CA SER A 249 13.73 -11.49 17.48
C SER A 249 14.98 -11.96 18.23
N GLU A 250 16.17 -11.70 17.69
CA GLU A 250 17.45 -12.08 18.30
C GLU A 250 17.90 -11.12 19.41
N ILE A 251 17.51 -9.84 19.32
CA ILE A 251 17.87 -8.79 20.28
C ILE A 251 16.58 -8.05 20.68
N SER A 252 16.00 -8.49 21.80
CA SER A 252 14.82 -7.84 22.37
C SER A 252 15.19 -6.51 23.00
N SER A 253 14.87 -5.42 22.32
CA SER A 253 14.89 -4.06 22.87
C SER A 253 13.53 -3.73 23.46
N THR A 254 13.51 -3.03 24.60
CA THR A 254 12.27 -2.47 25.13
C THR A 254 11.70 -1.47 24.11
N LEU A 255 10.40 -1.56 23.83
CA LEU A 255 9.70 -0.63 22.95
C LEU A 255 8.85 0.33 23.77
N PHE A 256 8.64 1.54 23.25
CA PHE A 256 7.85 2.56 23.91
C PHE A 256 6.83 3.19 22.97
N VAL A 257 5.75 3.71 23.54
CA VAL A 257 4.81 4.61 22.88
C VAL A 257 4.68 5.91 23.68
N PHE A 258 4.14 6.97 23.07
CA PHE A 258 4.00 8.28 23.71
C PHE A 258 2.54 8.75 23.70
N PRO A 259 1.67 8.20 24.57
CA PRO A 259 0.24 8.47 24.57
C PRO A 259 -0.14 9.95 24.80
N THR A 260 0.76 10.72 25.42
CA THR A 260 0.57 12.17 25.60
C THR A 260 0.79 12.98 24.33
N VAL A 261 1.41 12.38 23.29
CA VAL A 261 1.59 13.01 21.97
C VAL A 261 0.46 12.61 21.02
N THR A 262 0.11 11.32 21.00
CA THR A 262 -0.99 10.80 20.19
C THR A 262 -1.70 9.65 20.90
N GLU A 263 -3.02 9.59 20.78
CA GLU A 263 -3.83 8.47 21.25
C GLU A 263 -3.75 7.25 20.30
N HIS A 264 -3.23 7.44 19.08
CA HIS A 264 -3.16 6.41 18.04
C HIS A 264 -1.78 5.75 18.00
N ASN A 265 -1.59 4.75 18.84
CA ASN A 265 -0.34 3.99 18.92
C ASN A 265 -0.54 2.57 18.39
N PHE A 266 0.48 2.04 17.73
CA PHE A 266 0.41 0.75 17.06
C PHE A 266 1.62 -0.12 17.38
N TYR A 267 1.34 -1.39 17.62
CA TYR A 267 2.31 -2.47 17.66
C TYR A 267 2.28 -3.15 16.31
N VAL A 268 3.46 -3.39 15.75
CA VAL A 268 3.62 -3.94 14.42
C VAL A 268 4.57 -5.13 14.51
N GLN A 269 4.25 -6.19 13.78
CA GLN A 269 5.13 -7.34 13.55
C GLN A 269 5.36 -7.50 12.06
N LEU A 270 6.57 -7.89 11.70
CA LEU A 270 6.92 -8.28 10.34
C LEU A 270 7.73 -9.56 10.34
N ASP A 271 7.43 -10.39 9.35
CA ASP A 271 8.25 -11.48 8.86
C ASP A 271 8.91 -11.01 7.56
N PHE A 272 10.22 -10.85 7.61
CA PHE A 272 11.09 -10.33 6.56
C PHE A 272 12.05 -11.41 6.04
N MET A 273 12.08 -12.59 6.67
CA MET A 273 12.88 -13.73 6.26
C MET A 273 12.26 -14.32 5.00
N SER A 274 12.62 -13.69 3.90
CA SER A 274 12.52 -14.20 2.54
C SER A 274 13.38 -15.45 2.42
N ASP A 275 12.83 -16.59 2.86
CA ASP A 275 13.19 -17.84 2.20
C ASP A 275 12.77 -17.64 0.74
N LEU A 276 13.76 -17.32 -0.11
CA LEU A 276 13.61 -17.33 -1.56
C LEU A 276 13.07 -18.70 -1.93
N MET A 277 11.76 -18.76 -2.14
CA MET A 277 11.14 -19.98 -2.58
C MET A 277 11.33 -20.03 -4.07
N ASN A 278 12.21 -20.92 -4.52
CA ASN A 278 12.28 -21.23 -5.93
C ASN A 278 11.06 -22.09 -6.29
N VAL A 279 10.09 -21.44 -6.91
CA VAL A 279 8.87 -22.08 -7.39
C VAL A 279 9.01 -22.26 -8.89
N ASP A 280 9.44 -23.46 -9.30
CA ASP A 280 9.62 -23.86 -10.70
C ASP A 280 10.51 -22.91 -11.54
N GLY A 281 11.60 -22.41 -10.94
CA GLY A 281 12.56 -21.53 -11.61
C GLY A 281 12.30 -20.02 -11.42
N VAL A 282 11.22 -19.64 -10.74
CA VAL A 282 10.96 -18.26 -10.31
C VAL A 282 11.34 -18.09 -8.85
N ASP A 283 12.11 -17.05 -8.56
CA ASP A 283 12.44 -16.68 -7.20
C ASP A 283 11.32 -15.81 -6.63
N VAL A 284 10.66 -16.32 -5.60
CA VAL A 284 9.52 -15.66 -4.95
C VAL A 284 9.92 -15.23 -3.55
N GLU A 285 9.74 -13.93 -3.28
CA GLU A 285 9.86 -13.35 -1.95
C GLU A 285 8.46 -13.16 -1.34
N ILE A 286 8.29 -13.61 -0.09
CA ILE A 286 7.04 -13.43 0.66
C ILE A 286 7.35 -12.71 1.97
N GLN A 287 6.54 -11.71 2.27
CA GLN A 287 6.62 -10.95 3.51
C GLN A 287 5.24 -10.90 4.17
N SER A 288 5.18 -11.05 5.48
CA SER A 288 3.94 -10.97 6.24
C SER A 288 3.99 -9.84 7.27
N TYR A 289 2.84 -9.22 7.50
CA TYR A 289 2.71 -8.09 8.39
C TYR A 289 1.43 -8.15 9.20
N ALA A 290 1.53 -7.76 10.46
CA ALA A 290 0.38 -7.56 11.33
C ALA A 290 0.54 -6.29 12.16
N ARG A 291 -0.58 -5.58 12.35
CA ARG A 291 -0.68 -4.41 13.22
C ARG A 291 -1.74 -4.63 14.29
N SER A 292 -1.47 -4.09 15.48
CA SER A 292 -2.39 -4.06 16.62
C SER A 292 -2.42 -2.64 17.18
N ALA A 293 -3.60 -2.17 17.62
CA ALA A 293 -3.65 -0.93 18.39
C ALA A 293 -3.12 -1.14 19.82
N ILE A 294 -2.42 -0.13 20.32
CA ILE A 294 -1.89 -0.08 21.69
C ILE A 294 -2.68 0.96 22.48
N ASP A 295 -3.12 0.59 23.68
CA ASP A 295 -3.76 1.51 24.61
C ASP A 295 -2.76 2.47 25.29
N SER A 296 -3.27 3.45 26.03
CA SER A 296 -2.44 4.45 26.71
C SER A 296 -1.58 3.88 27.85
N ASN A 297 -1.76 2.62 28.23
CA ASN A 297 -0.96 1.92 29.24
C ASN A 297 0.05 0.94 28.62
N GLY A 298 0.20 0.94 27.29
CA GLY A 298 1.12 0.05 26.59
C GLY A 298 0.59 -1.36 26.37
N ASN A 299 -0.68 -1.63 26.68
CA ASN A 299 -1.28 -2.94 26.45
C ASN A 299 -1.88 -3.02 25.05
N TYR A 300 -1.83 -4.22 24.47
CA TYR A 300 -2.43 -4.53 23.19
C TYR A 300 -2.87 -5.99 23.15
N GLN A 301 -3.84 -6.28 22.29
CA GLN A 301 -4.12 -7.65 21.88
C GLN A 301 -3.30 -7.93 20.62
N LEU A 302 -2.45 -8.94 20.66
CA LEU A 302 -1.61 -9.27 19.53
C LEU A 302 -2.45 -9.79 18.35
N THR A 303 -2.39 -9.09 17.22
CA THR A 303 -2.79 -9.60 15.91
C THR A 303 -1.65 -10.49 15.40
N THR A 304 -1.92 -11.77 15.21
CA THR A 304 -0.93 -12.73 14.66
C THR A 304 -0.62 -12.45 13.21
N LEU A 305 0.59 -12.81 12.77
CA LEU A 305 0.95 -12.74 11.36
C LEU A 305 0.03 -13.65 10.52
N PRO A 306 -0.26 -13.31 9.26
CA PRO A 306 -0.78 -14.28 8.30
C PRO A 306 0.21 -15.44 8.14
N SER A 307 -0.29 -16.68 8.12
CA SER A 307 0.56 -17.83 7.87
C SER A 307 0.85 -17.94 6.38
N VAL A 308 2.14 -17.88 6.02
CA VAL A 308 2.58 -18.19 4.66
C VAL A 308 2.52 -19.71 4.48
N THR A 309 1.82 -20.17 3.45
CA THR A 309 1.66 -21.60 3.15
C THR A 309 2.04 -21.88 1.71
N ASP A 310 2.44 -23.12 1.41
CA ASP A 310 2.71 -23.56 0.03
C ASP A 310 1.53 -23.27 -0.92
N ASP A 311 0.29 -23.26 -0.39
CA ASP A 311 -0.93 -22.96 -1.14
C ASP A 311 -0.90 -21.56 -1.78
N LEU A 312 -0.26 -20.56 -1.15
CA LEU A 312 -0.12 -19.22 -1.72
C LEU A 312 0.77 -19.24 -2.99
N GLY A 313 1.89 -19.97 -2.95
CA GLY A 313 2.75 -20.17 -4.11
C GLY A 313 2.03 -20.90 -5.25
N PHE A 314 1.25 -21.94 -4.93
CA PHE A 314 0.42 -22.65 -5.92
C PHE A 314 -0.67 -21.77 -6.52
N SER A 315 -1.35 -20.93 -5.73
CA SER A 315 -2.37 -20.01 -6.23
C SER A 315 -1.79 -18.96 -7.19
N LEU A 316 -0.58 -18.47 -6.92
CA LEU A 316 0.12 -17.54 -7.82
C LEU A 316 0.51 -18.22 -9.14
N LEU A 317 1.10 -19.42 -9.09
CA LEU A 317 1.38 -20.20 -10.28
C LEU A 317 0.10 -20.46 -11.10
N GLN A 318 -0.96 -20.90 -10.43
CA GLN A 318 -2.24 -21.18 -11.08
C GLN A 318 -2.78 -19.94 -11.81
N PHE A 319 -2.67 -18.75 -11.21
CA PHE A 319 -3.07 -17.51 -11.88
C PHE A 319 -2.28 -17.29 -13.18
N THR A 320 -0.95 -17.47 -13.16
CA THR A 320 -0.11 -17.28 -14.35
C THR A 320 -0.37 -18.31 -15.46
N GLU A 321 -0.80 -19.52 -15.10
CA GLU A 321 -1.14 -20.59 -16.05
C GLU A 321 -2.59 -20.54 -16.53
N ASN A 322 -3.47 -19.80 -15.84
CA ASN A 322 -4.89 -19.82 -16.13
C ASN A 322 -5.27 -18.87 -17.27
N SER A 323 -5.77 -19.44 -18.36
CA SER A 323 -6.16 -18.70 -19.57
C SER A 323 -7.23 -17.61 -19.38
N ASP A 324 -7.96 -17.61 -18.25
CA ASP A 324 -9.01 -16.63 -17.96
C ASP A 324 -8.59 -15.56 -16.94
N SER A 325 -7.36 -15.59 -16.40
CA SER A 325 -6.87 -14.66 -15.38
C SER A 325 -7.74 -14.62 -14.11
N SER A 326 -8.34 -15.76 -13.74
CA SER A 326 -9.08 -15.90 -12.48
C SER A 326 -8.16 -16.23 -11.30
N PHE A 327 -8.52 -15.71 -10.12
CA PHE A 327 -7.80 -15.90 -8.88
C PHE A 327 -8.75 -16.03 -7.69
N ASP A 328 -8.32 -16.77 -6.66
CA ASP A 328 -9.04 -16.88 -5.39
C ASP A 328 -8.04 -17.12 -4.25
N PHE A 329 -7.81 -16.08 -3.45
CA PHE A 329 -6.96 -16.14 -2.27
C PHE A 329 -7.77 -16.23 -0.96
N GLY A 330 -9.07 -16.52 -1.04
CA GLY A 330 -9.95 -16.57 0.14
C GLY A 330 -9.57 -17.67 1.14
N ASN A 331 -8.77 -18.65 0.72
CA ASN A 331 -8.26 -19.73 1.57
C ASN A 331 -6.89 -19.43 2.21
N VAL A 332 -6.21 -18.34 1.81
CA VAL A 332 -4.87 -17.99 2.34
C VAL A 332 -4.99 -17.50 3.79
N ASP A 333 -5.82 -16.48 4.01
CA ASP A 333 -6.14 -15.98 5.34
C ASP A 333 -7.57 -15.43 5.35
N ASN A 334 -8.37 -15.83 6.34
CA ASN A 334 -9.78 -15.44 6.41
C ASN A 334 -10.00 -13.95 6.72
N ARG A 335 -8.94 -13.22 7.08
CA ARG A 335 -8.95 -11.77 7.32
C ARG A 335 -8.73 -10.96 6.04
N PHE A 336 -8.20 -11.57 4.99
CA PHE A 336 -7.99 -10.87 3.72
C PHE A 336 -9.31 -10.62 2.99
N ALA A 337 -9.40 -9.46 2.36
CA ALA A 337 -10.58 -9.02 1.63
C ALA A 337 -10.24 -8.42 0.25
N ARG A 338 -8.97 -8.11 0.01
CA ARG A 338 -8.51 -7.39 -1.17
C ARG A 338 -7.19 -7.93 -1.68
N THR A 339 -7.00 -7.75 -2.98
CA THR A 339 -5.70 -7.89 -3.63
C THR A 339 -5.28 -6.56 -4.26
N ILE A 340 -3.97 -6.32 -4.31
CA ILE A 340 -3.34 -5.35 -5.18
C ILE A 340 -2.29 -6.08 -6.00
N TRP A 341 -2.49 -6.12 -7.30
CA TRP A 341 -1.51 -6.64 -8.25
C TRP A 341 -0.67 -5.50 -8.77
N GLY A 342 0.65 -5.66 -8.79
CA GLY A 342 1.59 -4.74 -9.43
C GLY A 342 2.30 -5.45 -10.58
N TYR A 343 2.37 -4.78 -11.73
CA TYR A 343 3.11 -5.24 -12.90
C TYR A 343 4.05 -4.13 -13.36
N SER A 344 5.29 -4.46 -13.67
CA SER A 344 6.21 -3.57 -14.40
C SER A 344 6.59 -4.18 -15.74
N PHE A 345 6.38 -3.42 -16.81
CA PHE A 345 6.53 -3.90 -18.18
C PHE A 345 7.55 -3.07 -18.96
N LEU A 346 8.57 -3.72 -19.47
CA LEU A 346 9.52 -3.17 -20.43
C LEU A 346 8.97 -3.31 -21.86
N VAL A 347 8.98 -2.21 -22.61
CA VAL A 347 8.50 -2.16 -24.01
C VAL A 347 9.66 -2.10 -25.00
N ASP A 348 10.70 -1.32 -24.69
CA ASP A 348 11.91 -1.24 -25.52
C ASP A 348 13.10 -0.95 -24.61
N ASP A 349 13.98 -1.93 -24.48
CA ASP A 349 15.22 -1.88 -23.71
C ASP A 349 16.18 -0.79 -24.24
N ALA A 350 16.29 -0.64 -25.56
CA ALA A 350 17.18 0.35 -26.17
C ALA A 350 16.66 1.79 -26.03
N ALA A 351 15.34 1.95 -25.89
CA ALA A 351 14.70 3.24 -25.65
C ALA A 351 14.36 3.47 -24.17
N GLU A 352 14.68 2.51 -23.29
CA GLU A 352 14.33 2.50 -21.86
C GLU A 352 12.85 2.85 -21.62
N SER A 353 11.97 2.32 -22.47
CA SER A 353 10.53 2.62 -22.38
C SER A 353 9.79 1.54 -21.62
N ARG A 354 9.04 1.94 -20.59
CA ARG A 354 8.25 1.06 -19.73
C ARG A 354 6.87 1.62 -19.39
N PHE A 355 6.02 0.78 -18.82
CA PHE A 355 4.83 1.23 -18.12
C PHE A 355 4.54 0.30 -16.93
N ASP A 356 3.98 0.89 -15.88
CA ASP A 356 3.62 0.15 -14.67
C ASP A 356 2.11 0.11 -14.52
N TRP A 357 1.62 -0.99 -13.98
CA TRP A 357 0.20 -1.21 -13.81
C TRP A 357 -0.12 -1.77 -12.42
N THR A 358 -0.95 -1.04 -11.68
CA THR A 358 -1.53 -1.49 -10.42
C THR A 358 -3.00 -1.85 -10.60
N ILE A 359 -3.40 -3.05 -10.22
CA ILE A 359 -4.81 -3.51 -10.26
C ILE A 359 -5.28 -3.83 -8.84
N LYS A 360 -6.28 -3.09 -8.37
CA LYS A 360 -6.91 -3.29 -7.07
C LYS A 360 -8.21 -4.07 -7.25
N ALA A 361 -8.36 -5.18 -6.54
CA ALA A 361 -9.51 -6.07 -6.67
C ALA A 361 -9.96 -6.67 -5.32
N GLY A 362 -11.09 -7.39 -5.32
CA GLY A 362 -11.49 -8.24 -4.20
C GLY A 362 -10.53 -9.41 -3.98
N ILE A 363 -10.67 -10.18 -2.89
CA ILE A 363 -9.77 -11.31 -2.58
C ILE A 363 -9.85 -12.49 -3.58
N SER A 364 -10.93 -12.53 -4.35
CA SER A 364 -11.18 -13.51 -5.40
C SER A 364 -11.90 -12.82 -6.56
N GLY A 365 -11.66 -13.27 -7.79
CA GLY A 365 -12.33 -12.73 -8.96
C GLY A 365 -11.62 -13.10 -10.26
N GLN A 366 -11.82 -12.24 -11.25
CA GLN A 366 -11.19 -12.35 -12.56
C GLN A 366 -10.70 -10.97 -12.98
N ILE A 367 -9.50 -10.90 -13.55
CA ILE A 367 -9.00 -9.68 -14.20
C ILE A 367 -9.40 -9.76 -15.67
N PRO A 368 -10.36 -8.94 -16.15
CA PRO A 368 -10.77 -8.97 -17.54
C PRO A 368 -9.68 -8.42 -18.46
N ASP A 369 -9.84 -8.64 -19.76
CA ASP A 369 -8.97 -8.07 -20.77
C ASP A 369 -9.25 -6.58 -20.94
N LEU A 370 -8.69 -5.77 -20.03
CA LEU A 370 -8.92 -4.33 -20.01
C LEU A 370 -8.35 -3.69 -21.27
N SER A 371 -9.08 -2.77 -21.90
CA SER A 371 -8.55 -1.93 -22.97
C SER A 371 -8.67 -0.46 -22.57
N PHE A 372 -7.69 0.36 -22.97
CA PHE A 372 -7.69 1.80 -22.68
C PHE A 372 -8.12 2.67 -23.87
N GLY A 373 -8.54 2.04 -24.97
CA GLY A 373 -8.95 2.73 -26.19
C GLY A 373 -7.84 3.65 -26.72
N SER A 374 -8.19 4.91 -27.02
CA SER A 374 -7.21 5.88 -27.52
C SER A 374 -6.42 6.60 -26.43
N VAL A 375 -6.73 6.39 -25.14
CA VAL A 375 -6.06 7.07 -24.03
C VAL A 375 -4.65 6.52 -23.84
N PHE A 376 -4.51 5.19 -23.93
CA PHE A 376 -3.23 4.51 -23.94
C PHE A 376 -3.22 3.52 -25.10
N PRO A 377 -2.57 3.86 -26.23
CA PRO A 377 -2.39 2.91 -27.31
C PRO A 377 -1.43 1.82 -26.83
N GLU A 378 -1.95 0.63 -26.60
CA GLU A 378 -1.17 -0.53 -26.18
C GLU A 378 0.05 -0.73 -27.11
N PRO A 379 1.24 -1.04 -26.57
CA PRO A 379 2.42 -1.30 -27.38
C PRO A 379 2.17 -2.40 -28.41
N THR A 380 2.65 -2.18 -29.64
CA THR A 380 2.59 -3.18 -30.71
C THR A 380 3.82 -4.08 -30.76
N ASP A 381 4.91 -3.63 -30.14
CA ASP A 381 6.16 -4.37 -30.02
C ASP A 381 6.06 -5.41 -28.89
N GLU A 382 7.07 -6.25 -28.77
CA GLU A 382 7.15 -7.24 -27.69
C GLU A 382 7.26 -6.53 -26.34
N VAL A 383 6.46 -6.94 -25.37
CA VAL A 383 6.47 -6.39 -24.02
C VAL A 383 6.92 -7.48 -23.07
N ILE A 384 7.92 -7.16 -22.24
CA ILE A 384 8.53 -8.08 -21.27
C ILE A 384 8.00 -7.69 -19.89
N LEU A 385 7.51 -8.66 -19.13
CA LEU A 385 7.15 -8.48 -17.72
C LEU A 385 8.43 -8.64 -16.89
N GLU A 386 8.83 -7.59 -16.18
CA GLU A 386 10.05 -7.59 -15.36
C GLU A 386 9.73 -7.95 -13.90
N GLU A 387 8.62 -7.44 -13.37
CA GLU A 387 8.22 -7.64 -11.99
C GLU A 387 6.72 -7.91 -11.89
N LEU A 388 6.35 -8.92 -11.08
CA LEU A 388 4.99 -9.19 -10.65
C LEU A 388 4.92 -9.17 -9.12
N THR A 389 4.04 -8.32 -8.58
CA THR A 389 3.78 -8.27 -7.13
C THR A 389 2.30 -8.49 -6.81
N VAL A 390 2.04 -9.07 -5.64
CA VAL A 390 0.70 -9.26 -5.10
C VAL A 390 0.69 -8.90 -3.61
N LEU A 391 -0.13 -7.91 -3.25
CA LEU A 391 -0.45 -7.58 -1.86
C LEU A 391 -1.84 -8.11 -1.53
N LEU A 392 -1.92 -9.10 -0.64
CA LEU A 392 -3.16 -9.58 -0.04
C LEU A 392 -3.36 -8.85 1.28
N TYR A 393 -4.50 -8.21 1.50
CA TYR A 393 -4.70 -7.45 2.73
C TYR A 393 -6.13 -7.42 3.25
N GLY A 394 -6.25 -7.08 4.53
CA GLY A 394 -7.53 -6.82 5.19
C GLY A 394 -7.38 -6.31 6.61
N TYR A 395 -8.50 -6.24 7.32
CA TYR A 395 -8.57 -5.75 8.69
C TYR A 395 -9.26 -6.78 9.59
N ALA A 396 -8.51 -7.36 10.52
CA ALA A 396 -8.99 -8.40 11.41
C ALA A 396 -10.21 -7.92 12.23
N GLY A 397 -11.28 -8.70 12.24
CA GLY A 397 -12.54 -8.37 12.89
C GLY A 397 -13.56 -7.65 12.00
N ASN A 398 -13.19 -7.28 10.77
CA ASN A 398 -14.12 -6.76 9.77
C ASN A 398 -14.64 -7.87 8.85
N ALA A 399 -15.78 -7.60 8.20
CA ALA A 399 -16.32 -8.46 7.17
C ALA A 399 -15.44 -8.40 5.91
N THR A 400 -15.18 -9.55 5.31
CA THR A 400 -14.35 -9.70 4.11
C THR A 400 -15.16 -9.87 2.82
N ASP A 401 -16.50 -9.94 2.92
CA ASP A 401 -17.36 -9.97 1.75
C ASP A 401 -17.32 -8.63 1.00
N ALA A 402 -17.38 -8.70 -0.34
CA ALA A 402 -17.21 -7.55 -1.22
C ALA A 402 -18.14 -6.37 -0.86
N ASN A 403 -19.41 -6.64 -0.55
CA ASN A 403 -20.39 -5.59 -0.28
C ASN A 403 -20.09 -4.84 1.03
N SER A 404 -19.75 -5.58 2.09
CA SER A 404 -19.38 -4.97 3.37
C SER A 404 -18.07 -4.22 3.26
N TYR A 405 -17.07 -4.81 2.60
CA TYR A 405 -15.73 -4.23 2.49
C TYR A 405 -15.69 -2.97 1.62
N THR A 406 -16.51 -2.88 0.58
CA THR A 406 -16.71 -1.67 -0.24
C THR A 406 -17.02 -0.44 0.61
N LYS A 407 -17.79 -0.58 1.70
CA LYS A 407 -18.06 0.54 2.62
C LYS A 407 -16.85 0.95 3.44
N LEU A 408 -16.01 -0.01 3.84
CA LEU A 408 -14.73 0.28 4.47
C LEU A 408 -13.81 1.02 3.51
N LEU A 409 -13.78 0.65 2.22
CA LEU A 409 -13.00 1.34 1.20
C LEU A 409 -13.45 2.79 1.01
N ASP A 410 -14.76 3.07 0.97
CA ASP A 410 -15.26 4.45 0.93
C ASP A 410 -14.81 5.25 2.16
N THR A 411 -14.75 4.61 3.34
CA THR A 411 -14.24 5.22 4.59
C THR A 411 -12.72 5.48 4.53
N ILE A 412 -11.95 4.58 3.90
CA ILE A 412 -10.52 4.78 3.64
C ILE A 412 -10.32 5.96 2.69
N SER A 413 -11.14 6.05 1.64
CA SER A 413 -11.11 7.12 0.64
C SER A 413 -11.43 8.52 1.20
N GLU A 414 -12.07 8.62 2.36
CA GLU A 414 -12.29 9.90 3.07
C GLU A 414 -11.03 10.42 3.78
N GLY A 415 -10.03 9.55 4.00
CA GLY A 415 -8.83 9.87 4.78
C GLY A 415 -9.02 9.68 6.30
N GLY A 416 -7.91 9.72 7.05
CA GLY A 416 -7.93 9.62 8.52
C GLY A 416 -8.39 8.27 9.10
N HIS A 417 -8.62 7.24 8.27
CA HIS A 417 -9.18 5.96 8.70
C HIS A 417 -8.39 5.27 9.83
N LEU A 418 -7.07 5.48 9.91
CA LEU A 418 -6.22 4.93 10.98
C LEU A 418 -6.60 5.39 12.39
N THR A 419 -7.40 6.45 12.55
CA THR A 419 -7.90 6.89 13.86
C THR A 419 -9.15 6.13 14.32
N LYS A 420 -9.77 5.34 13.43
CA LYS A 420 -11.02 4.62 13.74
C LYS A 420 -10.72 3.17 14.17
N PRO A 421 -11.41 2.63 15.20
CA PRO A 421 -11.12 1.31 15.76
C PRO A 421 -11.14 0.16 14.73
N GLU A 422 -12.05 0.22 13.77
CA GLU A 422 -12.20 -0.79 12.71
C GLU A 422 -10.97 -0.94 11.80
N PHE A 423 -10.07 0.06 11.76
CA PHE A 423 -8.80 -0.01 11.00
C PHE A 423 -7.59 -0.31 11.88
N SER A 424 -7.79 -0.63 13.15
CA SER A 424 -6.67 -0.84 14.09
C SER A 424 -5.83 -2.08 13.75
N ASN A 425 -6.50 -3.16 13.35
CA ASN A 425 -5.88 -4.47 13.17
C ASN A 425 -5.67 -4.79 11.69
N TYR A 426 -4.66 -4.19 11.08
CA TYR A 426 -4.31 -4.39 9.68
C TYR A 426 -3.40 -5.60 9.51
N VAL A 427 -3.67 -6.41 8.49
CA VAL A 427 -2.83 -7.56 8.13
C VAL A 427 -2.60 -7.57 6.63
N TYR A 428 -1.39 -7.94 6.21
CA TYR A 428 -1.10 -8.21 4.82
C TYR A 428 -0.07 -9.33 4.64
N THR A 429 -0.13 -9.95 3.48
CA THR A 429 0.97 -10.71 2.89
C THR A 429 1.33 -10.07 1.56
N PHE A 430 2.59 -9.75 1.39
CA PHE A 430 3.15 -9.23 0.16
C PHE A 430 3.98 -10.33 -0.50
N VAL A 431 3.78 -10.49 -1.80
CA VAL A 431 4.55 -11.42 -2.62
C VAL A 431 5.18 -10.64 -3.77
N SER A 432 6.47 -10.84 -4.00
CA SER A 432 7.17 -10.34 -5.18
C SER A 432 7.82 -11.50 -5.93
N ALA A 433 7.74 -11.43 -7.25
CA ALA A 433 8.39 -12.33 -8.18
C ALA A 433 9.13 -11.49 -9.23
N GLU A 434 10.46 -11.58 -9.21
CA GLU A 434 11.32 -11.01 -10.26
C GLU A 434 11.46 -12.02 -11.40
N ILE A 435 11.27 -11.56 -12.63
CA ILE A 435 11.30 -12.41 -13.82
C ILE A 435 12.54 -12.04 -14.65
N TYR A 436 13.50 -12.96 -14.69
CA TYR A 436 14.80 -12.79 -15.37
C TYR A 436 14.85 -13.39 -16.79
#